data_AF-A0ABD0Y3U7-F1
#
_entry.id   AF-A0ABD0Y3U7-F1
#
_cell.length_a   1.000
_cell.length_b   1.000
_cell.length_c   1.000
_cell.angle_alpha   90.00
_cell.angle_beta   90.00
_cell.angle_gamma   90.00
#
_symmetry.space_group_name_H-M   'P 1'
#
loop_
_entity.id
_entity.type
_entity.pdbx_description
1 polymer ?
#
loop_
_entity_poly.entity_id
_entity_poly.type
_entity_poly.pdbx_seq_one_letter_code
_entity_poly.pdbx_strand_id
1 'polypeptide(L)'
;PVLSHIPPPNPRRINALIGEYNKIQQNQTLPIHEDVDDANQSRLISRKPPTSTVIAAMDEVFSLIGSWQQEWSAKQNISIPCIIYEPPGFHLPRKSWSALNRVRTEHGRCACAMHKWGKAPTPFCGDCEAHCGRVPQNSIFR
;
A
#
# COMPACT_ATOMS: atom_id res chain seq x y z
N PRO A 1 0.72 1.17 5.94
CA PRO A 1 -0.16 0.22 6.65
C PRO A 1 -0.93 -0.62 5.63
N VAL A 2 -0.84 -1.95 5.71
CA VAL A 2 -1.42 -2.87 4.72
C VAL A 2 -2.96 -2.76 4.61
N LEU A 3 -3.61 -2.17 5.62
CA LEU A 3 -5.08 -2.07 5.73
C LEU A 3 -5.62 -0.64 5.68
N SER A 4 -4.83 0.36 5.29
CA SER A 4 -5.27 1.76 5.32
C SER A 4 -6.16 2.17 4.15
N HIS A 5 -6.60 1.24 3.29
CA HIS A 5 -7.33 1.56 2.05
C HIS A 5 -6.59 2.58 1.16
N ILE A 6 -5.26 2.64 1.29
CA ILE A 6 -4.41 3.55 0.51
C ILE A 6 -3.60 2.69 -0.45
N PRO A 7 -3.67 2.95 -1.77
CA PRO A 7 -2.89 2.21 -2.75
C PRO A 7 -1.37 2.38 -2.52
N PRO A 8 -0.54 1.44 -2.98
CA PRO A 8 0.91 1.51 -2.82
C PRO A 8 1.50 2.74 -3.51
N PRO A 9 2.73 3.15 -3.15
CA PRO A 9 3.34 4.38 -3.67
C PRO A 9 3.45 4.43 -5.20
N ASN A 10 3.81 3.33 -5.86
CA ASN A 10 4.07 3.34 -7.31
C ASN A 10 2.80 3.63 -8.13
N PRO A 11 1.68 2.89 -7.98
CA PRO A 11 0.45 3.20 -8.70
C PRO A 11 -0.07 4.61 -8.42
N ARG A 12 0.07 5.10 -7.17
CA ARG A 12 -0.31 6.48 -6.82
C ARG A 12 0.51 7.53 -7.54
N ARG A 13 1.83 7.33 -7.67
CA ARG A 13 2.71 8.26 -8.40
C ARG A 13 2.33 8.34 -9.88
N ILE A 14 2.06 7.20 -10.51
CA ILE A 14 1.62 7.14 -11.91
C ILE A 14 0.27 7.86 -12.07
N ASN A 15 -0.70 7.57 -11.20
CA ASN A 15 -2.01 8.23 -11.25
C ASN A 15 -1.92 9.75 -11.07
N ALA A 16 -1.10 10.22 -10.12
CA ALA A 16 -0.85 11.64 -9.93
C ALA A 16 -0.19 12.28 -11.15
N LEU A 17 0.77 11.59 -11.76
CA LEU A 17 1.48 12.06 -12.94
C LEU A 17 0.55 12.19 -14.16
N ILE A 18 -0.35 11.22 -14.38
CA ILE A 18 -1.40 11.31 -15.41
C ILE A 18 -2.30 12.53 -15.15
N GLY A 19 -2.70 12.75 -13.90
CA GLY A 19 -3.50 13.91 -13.50
C GLY A 19 -2.81 15.23 -13.79
N GLU A 20 -1.54 15.39 -13.43
CA GLU A 20 -0.76 16.59 -13.73
C GLU A 20 -0.54 16.79 -15.22
N TYR A 21 -0.22 15.72 -15.96
CA TYR A 21 -0.09 15.79 -17.42
C TYR A 21 -1.38 16.28 -18.08
N ASN A 22 -2.53 15.71 -17.71
CA ASN A 22 -3.82 16.13 -18.24
C ASN A 22 -4.14 17.60 -17.91
N LYS A 23 -3.83 18.07 -16.70
CA LYS A 23 -4.00 19.50 -16.34
C LYS A 23 -3.14 20.41 -17.22
N ILE A 24 -1.90 20.02 -17.47
CA ILE A 24 -0.98 20.77 -18.34
C ILE A 24 -1.52 20.81 -19.77
N GLN A 25 -1.93 19.66 -20.31
CA GLN A 25 -2.49 19.56 -21.67
C GLN A 25 -3.83 20.31 -21.83
N GLN A 26 -4.65 20.39 -20.78
CA GLN A 26 -5.91 21.14 -20.81
C GLN A 26 -5.69 22.65 -20.73
N ASN A 27 -4.57 23.11 -20.16
CA ASN A 27 -4.25 24.52 -20.05
C ASN A 27 -3.10 24.91 -20.98
N GLN A 28 -3.46 25.26 -22.21
CA GLN A 28 -2.51 25.69 -23.25
C GLN A 28 -1.88 27.07 -22.98
N THR A 29 -2.34 27.81 -21.95
CA THR A 29 -1.78 29.12 -21.59
C THR A 29 -0.57 29.01 -20.64
N LEU A 30 -0.22 27.80 -20.21
CA LEU A 30 0.93 27.59 -19.34
C LEU A 30 2.24 27.84 -20.10
N PRO A 31 3.20 28.61 -19.54
CA PRO A 31 4.50 28.86 -20.18
C PRO A 31 5.32 27.61 -20.50
N ILE A 32 5.02 26.49 -19.83
CA ILE A 32 5.64 25.19 -20.09
C ILE A 32 5.46 24.71 -21.54
N HIS A 33 4.48 25.23 -22.28
CA HIS A 33 4.30 24.88 -23.70
C HIS A 33 5.22 25.67 -24.62
N GLU A 34 5.78 26.78 -24.16
CA GLU A 34 6.73 27.63 -24.89
C GLU A 34 8.19 27.25 -24.60
N ASP A 35 8.47 26.77 -23.39
CA ASP A 35 9.83 26.47 -22.91
C ASP A 35 10.37 25.08 -23.30
N VAL A 36 9.56 24.26 -23.98
CA VAL A 36 9.71 22.79 -23.98
C VAL A 36 9.73 22.18 -25.39
N ASP A 37 10.58 22.71 -26.28
CA ASP A 37 10.84 22.02 -27.57
C ASP A 37 11.55 20.65 -27.38
N ASP A 38 12.29 20.49 -26.27
CA ASP A 38 13.22 19.38 -26.03
C ASP A 38 12.84 18.42 -24.88
N ALA A 39 11.80 18.66 -24.07
CA ALA A 39 11.61 17.85 -22.84
C ALA A 39 11.18 16.40 -23.07
N ASN A 40 10.76 16.05 -24.29
CA ASN A 40 10.49 14.67 -24.67
C ASN A 40 11.75 13.93 -25.18
N GLN A 41 12.86 14.63 -25.38
CA GLN A 41 14.12 14.01 -25.78
C GLN A 41 14.84 13.46 -24.53
N SER A 42 15.18 12.17 -24.57
CA SER A 42 16.01 11.56 -23.54
C SER A 42 17.46 12.04 -23.70
N ARG A 43 17.78 13.20 -23.11
CA ARG A 43 19.15 13.76 -23.16
C ARG A 43 20.20 12.80 -22.53
N LEU A 44 19.77 11.89 -21.65
CA LEU A 44 20.61 10.85 -21.02
C LEU A 44 19.84 9.52 -20.91
N ILE A 45 20.49 8.40 -21.24
CA ILE A 45 19.91 7.04 -21.16
C ILE A 45 19.39 6.70 -19.75
N SER A 46 20.04 7.23 -18.71
CA SER A 46 19.65 7.02 -17.32
C SER A 46 18.40 7.79 -16.90
N ARG A 47 18.02 8.84 -17.64
CA ARG A 47 16.87 9.68 -17.32
C ARG A 47 15.69 9.30 -18.21
N LYS A 48 14.68 8.66 -17.63
CA LYS A 48 13.39 8.46 -18.30
C LYS A 48 12.51 9.68 -18.04
N PRO A 49 12.15 10.48 -19.06
CA PRO A 49 11.32 11.65 -18.85
C PRO A 49 9.94 11.23 -18.34
N PRO A 50 9.35 11.97 -17.39
CA PRO A 50 8.02 11.65 -16.86
C PRO A 50 6.95 11.61 -17.95
N THR A 51 7.07 12.42 -19.00
CA THR A 51 6.15 12.43 -20.16
C THR A 51 6.08 11.08 -20.85
N SER A 52 7.22 10.44 -21.13
CA SER A 52 7.27 9.09 -21.70
C SER A 52 6.57 8.05 -20.81
N THR A 53 6.69 8.20 -19.49
CA THR A 53 6.02 7.30 -18.53
C THR A 53 4.51 7.49 -18.55
N VAL A 54 4.02 8.73 -18.69
CA VAL A 54 2.59 9.02 -18.81
C VAL A 54 2.03 8.50 -20.12
N ILE A 55 2.71 8.76 -21.24
CA ILE A 55 2.25 8.33 -22.56
C ILE A 55 2.07 6.80 -22.57
N ALA A 56 3.09 6.06 -22.13
CA ALA A 56 2.99 4.60 -22.02
C ALA A 56 1.84 4.15 -21.10
N ALA A 57 1.67 4.80 -19.94
CA ALA A 57 0.58 4.49 -19.02
C ALA A 57 -0.82 4.81 -19.58
N MET A 58 -0.95 5.87 -20.39
CA MET A 58 -2.20 6.24 -21.04
C MET A 58 -2.54 5.28 -22.19
N ASP A 59 -1.53 4.87 -22.98
CA ASP A 59 -1.69 3.87 -24.05
C ASP A 59 -2.15 2.52 -23.51
N GLU A 60 -1.64 2.12 -22.34
CA GLU A 60 -2.06 0.88 -21.64
C GLU A 60 -3.40 1.02 -20.88
N VAL A 61 -4.08 2.17 -20.96
CA VAL A 61 -5.33 2.47 -20.22
C VAL A 61 -5.17 2.19 -18.72
N PHE A 62 -4.16 2.84 -18.10
CA PHE A 62 -3.82 2.62 -16.71
C PHE A 62 -5.01 2.81 -15.75
N SER A 63 -5.24 1.80 -14.90
CA SER A 63 -6.18 1.85 -13.79
C SER A 63 -5.43 1.73 -12.46
N LEU A 64 -5.58 2.74 -11.58
CA LEU A 64 -4.97 2.74 -10.24
C LEU A 64 -5.38 1.50 -9.44
N ILE A 65 -6.67 1.16 -9.45
CA ILE A 65 -7.20 0.01 -8.72
C ILE A 65 -6.75 -1.30 -9.38
N GLY A 66 -6.78 -1.37 -10.71
CA GLY A 66 -6.33 -2.56 -11.44
C GLY A 66 -4.85 -2.87 -11.20
N SER A 67 -3.99 -1.85 -11.29
CA SER A 67 -2.56 -1.95 -10.99
C SER A 67 -2.31 -2.37 -9.55
N TRP A 68 -3.06 -1.82 -8.59
CA TRP A 68 -2.96 -2.23 -7.19
C TRP A 68 -3.38 -3.69 -6.98
N GLN A 69 -4.49 -4.13 -7.58
CA GLN A 69 -4.94 -5.53 -7.50
C GLN A 69 -3.91 -6.48 -8.10
N GLN A 70 -3.29 -6.12 -9.22
CA GLN A 70 -2.23 -6.91 -9.85
C GLN A 70 -0.98 -7.00 -8.97
N GLU A 71 -0.48 -5.88 -8.44
CA GLU A 71 0.64 -5.85 -7.49
C GLU A 71 0.34 -6.66 -6.23
N TRP A 72 -0.92 -6.70 -5.79
CA TRP A 72 -1.36 -7.48 -4.65
C TRP A 72 -1.35 -8.97 -4.95
N SER A 73 -1.96 -9.40 -6.06
CA SER A 73 -2.03 -10.80 -6.47
C SER A 73 -0.66 -11.41 -6.75
N ALA A 74 0.31 -10.60 -7.20
CA ALA A 74 1.69 -11.04 -7.42
C ALA A 74 2.45 -11.37 -6.10
N LYS A 75 1.98 -10.87 -4.95
CA LYS A 75 2.62 -11.15 -3.66
C LYS A 75 2.14 -12.49 -3.10
N GLN A 76 3.02 -13.48 -3.12
CA GLN A 76 2.79 -14.77 -2.47
C GLN A 76 2.70 -14.60 -0.93
N ASN A 77 1.86 -15.41 -0.28
CA ASN A 77 1.74 -15.53 1.18
C ASN A 77 1.13 -14.35 1.96
N ILE A 78 0.13 -13.66 1.40
CA ILE A 78 -0.64 -12.67 2.15
C ILE A 78 -1.98 -13.28 2.57
N SER A 79 -2.13 -13.68 3.84
CA SER A 79 -3.41 -14.12 4.44
C SER A 79 -4.45 -12.98 4.58
N ILE A 80 -4.17 -11.83 3.99
CA ILE A 80 -4.95 -10.60 4.09
C ILE A 80 -5.59 -10.37 2.71
N PRO A 81 -6.91 -10.09 2.63
CA PRO A 81 -7.55 -9.75 1.37
C PRO A 81 -7.02 -8.42 0.82
N CYS A 82 -7.07 -8.25 -0.51
CA CYS A 82 -6.75 -6.97 -1.13
C CYS A 82 -7.76 -5.90 -0.67
N ILE A 83 -7.31 -4.93 0.11
CA ILE A 83 -8.18 -3.91 0.71
C ILE A 83 -8.35 -2.73 -0.26
N ILE A 84 -9.14 -2.94 -1.30
CA ILE A 84 -9.52 -1.93 -2.30
C ILE A 84 -10.75 -1.11 -1.89
N TYR A 85 -11.43 -1.51 -0.82
CA TYR A 85 -12.55 -0.79 -0.19
C TYR A 85 -12.22 -0.48 1.26
N GLU A 86 -12.88 0.53 1.83
CA GLU A 86 -12.78 0.82 3.26
C GLU A 86 -13.18 -0.42 4.07
N PRO A 87 -12.27 -1.01 4.84
CA PRO A 87 -12.61 -2.22 5.56
C PRO A 87 -13.41 -1.87 6.82
N PRO A 88 -14.12 -2.85 7.42
CA PRO A 88 -14.94 -2.58 8.59
C PRO A 88 -14.16 -1.90 9.72
N GLY A 89 -14.75 -0.87 10.32
CA GLY A 89 -14.11 -0.09 11.39
C GLY A 89 -13.08 0.94 10.91
N PHE A 90 -13.01 1.26 9.61
CA PHE A 90 -12.13 2.29 9.07
C PHE A 90 -12.29 3.66 9.74
N HIS A 91 -13.53 4.06 10.05
CA HIS A 91 -13.83 5.33 10.74
C HIS A 91 -13.67 5.28 12.27
N LEU A 92 -13.16 4.18 12.84
CA LEU A 92 -12.89 4.13 14.27
C LEU A 92 -11.78 5.11 14.68
N PRO A 93 -11.79 5.61 15.93
CA PRO A 93 -10.68 6.40 16.45
C PRO A 93 -9.34 5.68 16.27
N ARG A 94 -8.27 6.46 16.03
CA ARG A 94 -6.92 5.97 15.69
C ARG A 94 -6.43 4.81 16.57
N LYS A 95 -6.70 4.86 17.88
CA LYS A 95 -6.31 3.82 18.85
C LYS A 95 -7.01 2.48 18.55
N SER A 96 -8.33 2.50 18.43
CA SER A 96 -9.16 1.33 18.14
C SER A 96 -8.86 0.76 16.75
N TRP A 97 -8.74 1.63 15.75
CA TRP A 97 -8.36 1.26 14.38
C TRP A 97 -6.98 0.58 14.33
N SER A 98 -5.99 1.11 15.06
CA SER A 98 -4.65 0.51 15.15
C SER A 98 -4.68 -0.88 15.77
N ALA A 99 -5.44 -1.05 16.87
CA ALA A 99 -5.55 -2.33 17.56
C ALA A 99 -6.20 -3.38 16.65
N LEU A 100 -7.32 -3.01 16.01
CA LEU A 100 -8.02 -3.88 15.06
C LEU A 100 -7.13 -4.30 13.88
N ASN A 101 -6.35 -3.36 13.33
CA ASN A 101 -5.45 -3.66 12.23
C ASN A 101 -4.31 -4.59 12.62
N ARG A 102 -3.73 -4.44 13.83
CA ARG A 102 -2.72 -5.39 14.34
C ARG A 102 -3.26 -6.81 14.44
N VAL A 103 -4.52 -6.96 14.89
CA VAL A 103 -5.19 -8.26 14.94
C VAL A 103 -5.36 -8.84 13.54
N ARG A 104 -5.86 -8.05 12.59
CA ARG A 104 -6.10 -8.48 11.20
C ARG A 104 -4.84 -8.88 10.43
N THR A 105 -3.74 -8.15 10.63
CA THR A 105 -2.48 -8.45 9.95
C THR A 105 -1.58 -9.39 10.74
N GLU A 106 -2.02 -9.83 11.92
CA GLU A 106 -1.20 -10.56 12.89
C GLU A 106 0.11 -9.85 13.25
N HIS A 107 0.19 -8.54 12.98
CA HIS A 107 1.40 -7.76 13.23
C HIS A 107 1.51 -7.51 14.73
N GLY A 108 2.59 -8.00 15.32
CA GLY A 108 2.78 -7.93 16.77
C GLY A 108 1.98 -8.98 17.55
N ARG A 109 1.47 -10.04 16.90
CA ARG A 109 0.93 -11.22 17.59
C ARG A 109 2.07 -12.08 18.12
N CYS A 110 2.68 -11.62 19.21
CA CYS A 110 3.66 -12.36 20.00
C CYS A 110 3.11 -12.68 21.39
N ALA A 111 3.69 -13.66 22.06
CA ALA A 111 3.23 -14.10 23.39
C ALA A 111 3.20 -12.93 24.39
N CYS A 112 4.20 -12.05 24.37
CA CYS A 112 4.24 -10.83 25.17
C CYS A 112 3.06 -9.88 24.91
N ALA A 113 2.70 -9.66 23.64
CA ALA A 113 1.57 -8.80 23.28
C ALA A 113 0.25 -9.41 23.75
N MET A 114 0.10 -10.73 23.57
CA MET A 114 -1.08 -11.49 24.02
C MET A 114 -1.23 -11.44 25.55
N HIS A 115 -0.14 -11.60 26.29
CA HIS A 115 -0.12 -11.47 27.75
C HIS A 115 -0.45 -10.05 28.20
N LYS A 116 0.18 -9.03 27.58
CA LYS A 116 -0.12 -7.61 27.86
C LYS A 116 -1.58 -7.25 27.61
N TRP A 117 -2.24 -7.94 26.67
CA TRP A 117 -3.67 -7.76 26.39
C TRP A 117 -4.59 -8.66 27.23
N GLY A 118 -4.05 -9.44 28.18
CA GLY A 118 -4.82 -10.33 29.05
C GLY A 118 -5.42 -11.53 28.31
N LYS A 119 -4.86 -11.89 27.16
CA LYS A 119 -5.33 -12.98 26.28
C LYS A 119 -4.46 -14.24 26.37
N ALA A 120 -3.35 -14.18 27.10
CA ALA A 120 -2.51 -15.33 27.40
C ALA A 120 -2.02 -15.25 28.87
N PRO A 121 -1.90 -16.40 29.56
CA PRO A 121 -1.48 -16.42 30.96
C PRO A 121 0.00 -16.04 31.14
N THR A 122 0.84 -16.27 30.12
CA THR A 122 2.29 -16.02 30.18
C THR A 122 2.79 -15.25 28.94
N PRO A 123 3.90 -14.50 29.06
CA PRO A 123 4.53 -13.79 27.94
C PRO A 123 5.43 -14.67 27.06
N PHE A 124 5.46 -15.99 27.30
CA PHE A 124 6.29 -16.96 26.60
C PHE A 124 5.50 -17.72 25.53
N CYS A 125 6.14 -18.06 24.43
CA CYS A 125 5.52 -18.90 23.41
C CYS A 125 5.46 -20.35 23.89
N GLY A 126 4.28 -20.98 23.84
CA GLY A 126 4.11 -22.37 24.26
C GLY A 126 4.86 -23.40 23.41
N ASP A 127 5.14 -23.06 22.14
CA ASP A 127 5.74 -24.01 21.19
C ASP A 127 7.28 -23.94 21.15
N CYS A 128 7.85 -22.77 21.47
CA CYS A 128 9.30 -22.56 21.37
C CYS A 128 9.93 -22.01 22.65
N GLU A 129 9.15 -21.83 23.72
CA GLU A 129 9.55 -21.28 25.03
C GLU A 129 10.24 -19.90 24.98
N ALA A 130 10.36 -19.32 23.79
CA ALA A 130 11.00 -18.03 23.58
C ALA A 130 10.12 -16.91 24.13
N HIS A 131 10.76 -16.00 24.87
CA HIS A 131 10.14 -14.75 25.29
C HIS A 131 9.74 -13.93 24.05
N CYS A 132 8.47 -13.54 23.97
CA CYS A 132 7.89 -12.88 22.80
C CYS A 132 7.94 -13.67 21.48
N GLY A 133 7.97 -15.01 21.53
CA GLY A 133 7.80 -15.83 20.32
C GLY A 133 6.44 -15.62 19.64
N ARG A 134 6.36 -15.94 18.34
CA ARG A 134 5.12 -15.87 17.55
C ARG A 134 4.13 -16.91 18.07
N VAL A 135 2.87 -16.51 18.28
CA VAL A 135 1.82 -17.41 18.79
C VAL A 135 1.07 -18.04 17.60
N PRO A 136 0.89 -19.37 17.55
CA PRO A 136 0.13 -20.05 16.48
C PRO A 136 -1.35 -19.67 16.48
N GLN A 137 -1.98 -19.74 15.31
CA GLN A 137 -3.39 -19.37 15.11
C GLN A 137 -4.38 -20.20 15.96
N ASN A 138 -4.10 -21.48 16.18
CA ASN A 138 -5.03 -22.45 16.78
C ASN A 138 -5.25 -22.33 18.30
N SER A 139 -4.58 -21.39 18.96
CA SER A 139 -4.51 -21.32 20.44
C SER A 139 -5.60 -20.48 21.11
N ILE A 140 -6.53 -19.85 20.34
CA ILE A 140 -7.46 -18.84 20.90
C ILE A 140 -8.94 -19.20 20.72
N PHE A 141 -9.29 -20.23 19.94
CA PHE A 141 -10.67 -20.73 19.81
C PHE A 141 -10.86 -22.10 20.49
N ARG A 142 -10.42 -22.21 21.74
CA ARG A 142 -10.92 -23.21 22.69
C ARG A 142 -11.33 -22.51 23.97
#